data_AF-A0A8I2DVI4-F1
#
_entry.id   AF-A0A8I2DVI4-F1
#
_cell.length_a   1.000
_cell.length_b   1.000
_cell.length_c   1.000
_cell.angle_alpha   90.00
_cell.angle_beta   90.00
_cell.angle_gamma   90.00
#
_symmetry.space_group_name_H-M   'P 1'
#
loop_
_entity.id
_entity.type
_entity.pdbx_description
1 polymer ?
#
loop_
_entity_poly.entity_id
_entity_poly.type
_entity_poly.pdbx_seq_one_letter_code
_entity_poly.pdbx_strand_id
1 'polypeptide(L)'
;MSDPTNAGAPARRTARGRFRFREYHVTTVPDTLALPTVTAECVTGEGHNCGATSGPLHTPDELTRWIAEHCAATGHQDYEQTVRSALRAEPGAWQ
;
A
#
# COMPACT_ATOMS: atom_id res chain seq x y z
N MET A 1 -30.65 -31.59 -62.77
CA MET A 1 -30.60 -31.62 -61.31
C MET A 1 -29.63 -30.54 -60.90
N SER A 2 -30.14 -29.43 -60.37
CA SER A 2 -29.38 -28.19 -60.12
C SER A 2 -29.09 -28.03 -58.63
N ASP A 3 -27.91 -27.52 -58.32
CA ASP A 3 -27.44 -27.12 -56.98
C ASP A 3 -28.42 -26.22 -56.23
N PRO A 4 -28.60 -26.40 -54.91
CA PRO A 4 -29.14 -25.37 -54.06
C PRO A 4 -28.04 -24.56 -53.38
N THR A 5 -28.05 -23.28 -53.74
CA THR A 5 -27.48 -22.10 -53.09
C THR A 5 -27.39 -22.15 -51.55
N ASN A 6 -26.21 -21.76 -51.07
CA ASN A 6 -25.80 -21.34 -49.73
C ASN A 6 -26.82 -20.42 -48.99
N ALA A 7 -27.24 -20.77 -47.77
CA ALA A 7 -27.65 -19.80 -46.74
C ALA A 7 -27.81 -20.46 -45.36
N GLY A 8 -26.91 -20.17 -44.41
CA GLY A 8 -27.13 -20.59 -43.03
C GLY A 8 -26.01 -20.35 -42.02
N ALA A 9 -25.09 -19.41 -42.25
CA ALA A 9 -24.21 -18.97 -41.16
C ALA A 9 -25.03 -18.12 -40.18
N PRO A 10 -25.09 -18.44 -38.87
CA PRO A 10 -25.82 -17.62 -37.93
C PRO A 10 -25.17 -16.24 -37.88
N ALA A 11 -25.95 -15.21 -38.20
CA ALA A 11 -25.53 -13.83 -38.07
C ALA A 11 -25.05 -13.61 -36.63
N ARG A 12 -23.74 -13.41 -36.45
CA ARG A 12 -23.17 -12.92 -35.20
C ARG A 12 -23.85 -11.60 -34.91
N ARG A 13 -24.82 -11.57 -33.99
CA ARG A 13 -25.34 -10.33 -33.43
C ARG A 13 -24.11 -9.61 -32.88
N THR A 14 -23.71 -8.54 -33.57
CA THR A 14 -22.81 -7.53 -33.03
C THR A 14 -23.59 -6.78 -31.97
N ALA A 15 -23.88 -7.45 -30.85
CA ALA A 15 -24.33 -6.78 -29.65
C ALA A 15 -23.17 -5.85 -29.27
N ARG A 16 -23.29 -4.57 -29.62
CA ARG A 16 -22.38 -3.53 -29.13
C ARG A 16 -22.65 -3.46 -27.63
N GLY A 17 -21.86 -4.22 -26.86
CA GLY A 17 -21.89 -4.15 -25.41
C GLY A 17 -21.60 -2.72 -25.00
N ARG A 18 -22.52 -2.10 -24.27
CA ARG A 18 -22.29 -0.76 -23.72
C ARG A 18 -21.56 -0.93 -22.39
N PHE A 19 -20.23 -0.82 -22.42
CA PHE A 19 -19.45 -0.73 -21.21
C PHE A 19 -19.80 0.56 -20.48
N ARG A 20 -20.06 0.47 -19.18
CA ARG A 20 -20.23 1.63 -18.29
C ARG A 20 -19.19 1.51 -17.20
N PHE A 21 -18.38 2.54 -17.03
CA PHE A 21 -17.57 2.66 -15.82
C PHE A 21 -18.52 2.92 -14.65
N ARG A 22 -18.40 2.09 -13.62
CA ARG A 22 -19.12 2.24 -12.36
C ARG A 22 -18.11 2.62 -11.30
N GLU A 23 -18.52 3.56 -10.46
CA GLU A 23 -17.69 4.00 -9.36
C GLU A 23 -17.66 2.89 -8.30
N TYR A 24 -16.46 2.53 -7.88
CA TYR A 24 -16.24 1.52 -6.85
C TYR A 24 -15.36 2.13 -5.77
N HIS A 25 -15.95 2.33 -4.60
CA HIS A 25 -15.27 2.91 -3.45
C HIS A 25 -14.75 1.80 -2.55
N VAL A 26 -13.54 1.97 -2.05
CA VAL A 26 -12.95 1.12 -1.01
C VAL A 26 -12.40 2.04 0.06
N THR A 27 -12.85 1.88 1.30
CA THR A 27 -12.25 2.52 2.47
C THR A 27 -11.28 1.55 3.14
N THR A 28 -10.38 2.08 3.96
CA THR A 28 -9.47 1.26 4.78
C THR A 28 -9.66 1.63 6.23
N VAL A 29 -9.70 0.61 7.09
CA VAL A 29 -9.76 0.76 8.54
C VAL A 29 -8.57 0.07 9.18
N PRO A 30 -7.93 0.66 10.20
CA PRO A 30 -6.86 0.00 10.93
C PRO A 30 -7.34 -1.31 11.58
N ASP A 31 -6.52 -2.35 11.49
CA ASP A 31 -6.77 -3.59 12.23
C ASP A 31 -6.44 -3.40 13.71
N THR A 32 -7.45 -3.39 14.56
CA THR A 32 -7.30 -3.18 16.00
C THR A 32 -6.65 -4.36 16.73
N LEU A 33 -6.54 -5.52 16.08
CA LEU A 33 -5.87 -6.70 16.62
C LEU A 33 -4.38 -6.76 16.26
N ALA A 34 -3.94 -5.94 15.31
CA ALA A 34 -2.55 -5.86 14.89
C ALA A 34 -1.86 -4.68 15.58
N LEU A 35 -0.81 -4.97 16.35
CA LEU A 35 0.01 -3.92 16.95
C LEU A 35 0.85 -3.25 15.83
N PRO A 36 0.76 -1.92 15.64
CA PRO A 36 1.60 -1.24 14.68
C PRO A 36 3.07 -1.34 15.10
N THR A 37 3.93 -1.22 14.11
CA THR A 37 5.38 -1.13 14.32
C THR A 37 5.87 0.21 13.83
N VAL A 38 6.83 0.77 14.56
CA VAL A 38 7.55 1.97 14.19
C VAL A 38 9.04 1.66 14.18
N THR A 39 9.73 2.12 13.14
CA THR A 39 11.18 2.01 13.01
C THR A 39 11.74 3.38 12.71
N ALA A 40 12.95 3.68 13.21
CA ALA A 40 13.74 4.81 12.78
C ALA A 40 15.05 4.34 12.15
N GLU A 41 15.52 5.13 11.19
CA GLU A 41 16.86 5.05 10.61
C GLU A 41 17.54 6.41 10.75
N CYS A 42 18.78 6.44 11.25
CA CYS A 42 19.58 7.66 11.28
C CYS A 42 20.09 7.96 9.87
N VAL A 43 19.65 9.10 9.33
CA VAL A 43 20.02 9.57 7.98
C VAL A 43 21.02 10.71 8.00
N THR A 44 21.47 11.14 9.19
CA THR A 44 22.59 12.08 9.29
C THR A 44 23.87 11.47 8.72
N GLY A 45 24.60 12.25 7.93
CA GLY A 45 25.93 11.92 7.43
C GLY A 45 26.35 12.80 6.24
N GLU A 46 27.64 13.06 6.11
CA GLU A 46 28.22 13.78 4.97
C GLU A 46 28.69 12.77 3.92
N GLY A 47 27.93 12.62 2.83
CA GLY A 47 28.24 11.72 1.71
C GLY A 47 27.57 10.33 1.78
N HIS A 48 27.37 9.77 2.98
CA HIS A 48 26.53 8.60 3.20
C HIS A 48 25.87 8.66 4.58
N ASN A 49 24.63 8.16 4.65
CA ASN A 49 23.87 8.11 5.89
C ASN A 49 24.57 7.22 6.93
N CYS A 50 24.44 7.57 8.21
CA CYS A 50 24.87 6.72 9.33
C CYS A 50 24.24 5.32 9.26
N GLY A 51 22.95 5.24 8.90
CA GLY A 51 22.25 3.98 8.66
C GLY A 51 21.97 3.16 9.92
N ALA A 52 22.21 3.71 11.11
CA ALA A 52 21.83 3.05 12.36
C ALA A 52 20.30 2.93 12.43
N THR A 53 19.79 1.75 12.78
CA THR A 53 18.34 1.49 12.83
C THR A 53 17.88 1.11 14.23
N SER A 54 16.67 1.51 14.59
CA SER A 54 16.05 1.15 15.88
C SER A 54 15.58 -0.30 15.94
N GLY A 55 15.41 -0.96 14.80
CA GLY A 55 14.58 -2.15 14.69
C GLY A 55 13.09 -1.84 14.94
N PRO A 56 12.20 -2.85 14.86
CA PRO A 56 10.77 -2.68 15.09
C PRO A 56 10.49 -2.39 16.57
N LEU A 57 9.85 -1.25 16.82
CA LEU A 57 9.35 -0.80 18.12
C LEU A 57 7.83 -0.65 18.05
N HIS A 58 7.16 -0.51 19.20
CA HIS A 58 5.70 -0.50 19.26
C HIS A 58 5.11 0.78 19.86
N THR A 59 5.97 1.66 20.40
CA THR A 59 5.53 2.91 21.00
C THR A 59 6.39 4.10 20.55
N PRO A 60 5.82 5.32 20.49
CA PRO A 60 6.59 6.54 20.24
C PRO A 60 7.68 6.80 21.30
N ASP A 61 7.45 6.38 22.55
CA ASP A 61 8.40 6.58 23.65
C ASP A 61 9.65 5.70 23.50
N GLU A 62 9.49 4.44 23.06
CA GLU A 62 10.62 3.57 22.72
C GLU A 62 11.45 4.17 21.59
N LEU A 63 10.79 4.70 20.55
CA LEU A 63 11.48 5.33 19.43
C LEU A 63 12.24 6.58 19.87
N THR A 64 11.60 7.44 20.66
CA THR A 64 12.21 8.67 21.19
C THR A 64 13.41 8.35 22.06
N ARG A 65 13.33 7.29 22.88
CA ARG A 65 14.45 6.82 23.69
C ARG A 65 15.62 6.37 22.83
N TRP A 66 15.37 5.56 21.81
CA TRP A 66 16.41 5.13 20.88
C TRP A 66 17.07 6.31 20.15
N ILE A 67 16.28 7.28 19.66
CA ILE A 67 16.80 8.50 19.02
C ILE A 67 17.65 9.30 20.00
N ALA A 68 17.19 9.48 21.25
CA ALA A 68 17.92 10.23 22.27
C ALA A 68 19.27 9.56 22.60
N GLU A 69 19.29 8.24 22.74
CA GLU A 69 20.51 7.47 22.98
C GLU A 69 21.48 7.58 21.80
N HIS A 70 20.99 7.45 20.56
CA HIS A 70 21.83 7.58 19.36
C HIS A 70 22.38 9.00 19.20
N CYS A 71 21.52 10.01 19.37
CA CYS A 71 21.89 11.42 19.31
C CYS A 71 22.93 11.77 20.37
N ALA A 72 22.77 11.31 21.61
CA ALA A 72 23.74 11.55 22.67
C ALA A 72 25.11 10.90 22.37
N ALA A 73 25.12 9.74 21.71
CA ALA A 73 26.35 9.02 21.39
C ALA A 73 27.10 9.58 20.17
N THR A 74 26.39 10.16 19.20
CA THR A 74 26.94 10.51 17.87
C THR A 74 26.85 11.99 17.52
N GLY A 75 25.95 12.74 18.17
CA GLY A 75 25.58 14.10 17.77
C GLY A 75 24.68 14.17 16.54
N HIS A 76 24.21 13.04 16.00
CA HIS A 76 23.33 13.00 14.83
C HIS A 76 21.91 13.47 15.15
N GLN A 77 21.28 14.21 14.23
CA GLN A 77 20.04 14.95 14.47
C GLN A 77 18.90 14.62 13.48
N ASP A 78 19.20 13.94 12.37
CA ASP A 78 18.24 13.63 11.32
C ASP A 78 17.94 12.13 11.28
N TYR A 79 16.64 11.81 11.33
CA TYR A 79 16.14 10.45 11.38
C TYR A 79 14.91 10.33 10.47
N GLU A 80 14.83 9.24 9.71
CA GLU A 80 13.63 8.86 8.99
C GLU A 80 12.82 7.87 9.82
N GLN A 81 11.50 8.05 9.85
CA GLN A 81 10.57 7.15 10.52
C GLN A 81 9.74 6.38 9.51
N THR A 82 9.63 5.07 9.70
CA THR A 82 8.65 4.22 9.01
C THR A 82 7.64 3.68 10.01
N VAL A 83 6.36 3.82 9.69
CA VAL A 83 5.25 3.21 10.44
C VAL A 83 4.61 2.12 9.59
N ARG A 84 4.44 0.93 10.17
CA ARG A 84 3.76 -0.20 9.52
C ARG A 84 2.59 -0.64 10.36
N SER A 85 1.41 -0.60 9.75
CA SER A 85 0.13 -0.98 10.35
C SER A 85 -0.61 -1.94 9.42
N ALA A 86 -1.31 -2.92 9.98
CA ALA A 86 -2.23 -3.73 9.20
C ALA A 86 -3.54 -2.95 9.00
N LEU A 87 -4.06 -2.98 7.77
CA LEU A 87 -5.30 -2.33 7.39
C LEU A 87 -6.25 -3.37 6.83
N ARG A 88 -7.53 -3.23 7.13
CA ARG A 88 -8.62 -3.98 6.52
C ARG A 88 -9.31 -3.11 5.47
N ALA A 89 -9.53 -3.67 4.29
CA ALA A 89 -10.34 -3.03 3.27
C ALA A 89 -11.83 -3.21 3.61
N GLU A 90 -12.59 -2.13 3.47
CA GLU A 90 -14.05 -2.13 3.53
C GLU A 90 -14.59 -1.75 2.14
N PRO A 91 -14.98 -2.75 1.34
CA PRO A 91 -15.63 -2.52 0.06
C PRO A 91 -16.93 -1.74 0.21
N GLY A 92 -17.04 -0.63 -0.53
CA GLY A 92 -18.31 0.05 -0.74
C GLY A 92 -19.25 -0.79 -1.60
N ALA A 93 -20.53 -0.42 -1.60
CA ALA A 93 -21.52 -1.04 -2.47
C ALA A 93 -21.14 -0.83 -3.94
N TRP A 94 -21.25 -1.88 -4.74
CA TRP A 94 -21.10 -1.79 -6.19
C TRP A 94 -22.30 -1.03 -6.77
N GLN A 95 -22.08 0.19 -7.29
CA GLN A 95 -23.16 1.08 -7.73
C GLN A 95 -23.44 1.03 -9.23
#